data_AF-A0A2N2PP69-F1
#
_entry.id   AF-A0A2N2PP69-F1
#
_cell.length_a   1.000
_cell.length_b   1.000
_cell.length_c   1.000
_cell.angle_alpha   90.00
_cell.angle_beta   90.00
_cell.angle_gamma   90.00
#
_symmetry.space_group_name_H-M   'P 1'
#
loop_
_entity.id
_entity.type
_entity.pdbx_description
1 polymer ?
#
loop_
_entity_poly.entity_id
_entity_poly.type
_entity_poly.pdbx_seq_one_letter_code
_entity_poly.pdbx_strand_id
1 'polypeptide(L)'
;MHGTWSHGTTADVSPASAPLAAILFLQKMEENAIISIDDRRDIRRRLLACVVRPMVTADWWHKTLDLIEQMARQVPCYVMRFDQSGAIVAGLVGLADCS
;
A
#
# COMPACT_ATOMS: atom_id res chain seq x y z
N MET A 1 -9.11 21.32 15.85
CA MET A 1 -8.17 20.59 16.73
C MET A 1 -7.87 19.26 16.06
N HIS A 2 -6.62 19.03 15.66
CA HIS A 2 -6.21 17.83 14.92
C HIS A 2 -5.79 16.74 15.92
N GLY A 3 -6.48 15.59 15.89
CA GLY A 3 -6.18 14.45 16.75
C GLY A 3 -4.85 13.79 16.36
N THR A 4 -3.99 13.60 17.34
CA THR A 4 -2.68 12.94 17.23
C THR A 4 -2.89 11.43 17.10
N TRP A 5 -2.33 10.84 16.03
CA TRP A 5 -2.47 9.45 15.54
C TRP A 5 -2.14 8.32 16.56
N SER A 6 -1.58 8.60 17.74
CA SER A 6 -0.90 7.58 18.55
C SER A 6 -1.71 6.93 19.67
N HIS A 7 -2.96 7.31 19.92
CA HIS A 7 -3.79 6.65 20.94
C HIS A 7 -4.98 5.94 20.31
N GLY A 8 -4.83 4.62 20.15
CA GLY A 8 -5.86 3.72 19.66
C GLY A 8 -7.04 3.64 20.62
N THR A 9 -8.19 4.13 20.16
CA THR A 9 -9.53 3.58 20.42
C THR A 9 -10.56 4.08 19.40
N THR A 10 -10.14 4.40 18.17
CA THR A 10 -11.12 4.72 17.11
C THR A 10 -11.46 3.44 16.36
N ALA A 11 -12.63 2.87 16.67
CA ALA A 11 -13.22 1.70 16.04
C ALA A 11 -13.72 1.96 14.59
N ASP A 12 -13.07 2.86 13.85
CA ASP A 12 -13.52 3.31 12.52
C ASP A 12 -12.80 2.59 11.37
N VAL A 13 -11.91 1.66 11.70
CA VAL A 13 -11.27 0.76 10.74
C VAL A 13 -11.59 -0.66 11.14
N SER A 14 -12.84 -1.06 10.88
CA SER A 14 -13.17 -2.48 10.84
C SER A 14 -12.55 -3.05 9.55
N PRO A 15 -11.51 -3.91 9.63
CA PRO A 15 -10.96 -4.55 8.44
C PRO A 15 -11.99 -5.44 7.72
N ALA A 16 -13.13 -5.73 8.36
CA ALA A 16 -14.23 -6.49 7.76
C ALA A 16 -15.06 -5.68 6.74
N SER A 17 -14.97 -4.35 6.72
CA SER A 17 -15.83 -3.51 5.87
C SER A 17 -15.21 -3.10 4.53
N ALA A 18 -13.91 -3.32 4.32
CA ALA A 18 -13.24 -3.07 3.04
C ALA A 18 -12.00 -3.96 2.89
N PRO A 19 -12.07 -5.06 2.12
CA PRO A 19 -10.88 -5.86 1.84
C PRO A 19 -9.83 -5.02 1.09
N LEU A 20 -8.55 -5.27 1.35
CA LEU A 20 -7.46 -4.57 0.70
C LEU A 20 -7.40 -4.96 -0.79
N ALA A 21 -7.90 -4.09 -1.67
CA ALA A 21 -7.98 -4.36 -3.11
C ALA A 21 -6.63 -4.28 -3.83
N ALA A 22 -5.79 -3.29 -3.50
CA ALA A 22 -4.48 -3.10 -4.13
C ALA A 22 -3.56 -2.21 -3.28
N ILE A 23 -2.26 -2.26 -3.58
CA ILE A 23 -1.25 -1.34 -3.04
C ILE A 23 -0.65 -0.51 -4.18
N LEU A 24 -0.66 0.81 -4.03
CA LEU A 24 -0.08 1.73 -5.01
C LEU A 24 1.17 2.43 -4.45
N PHE A 25 2.30 2.24 -5.10
CA PHE A 25 3.55 2.96 -4.82
C PHE A 25 3.57 4.26 -5.60
N LEU A 26 3.46 5.38 -4.88
CA LEU A 26 3.34 6.71 -5.46
C LEU A 26 4.69 7.17 -6.07
N GLN A 27 4.64 7.67 -7.30
CA GLN A 27 5.78 8.24 -8.00
C GLN A 27 5.38 9.52 -8.73
N LYS A 28 5.91 10.68 -8.33
CA LYS A 28 5.64 11.92 -9.06
C LYS A 28 6.37 11.91 -10.41
N MET A 29 5.64 12.12 -11.50
CA MET A 29 6.14 12.15 -12.89
C MET A 29 5.37 13.21 -13.69
N GLU A 30 5.80 13.48 -14.93
CA GLU A 30 5.06 14.35 -15.86
C GLU A 30 3.84 13.66 -16.49
N GLU A 31 3.85 12.33 -16.52
CA GLU A 31 2.81 11.50 -17.12
C GLU A 31 2.07 10.68 -16.07
N ASN A 32 0.74 10.62 -16.19
CA ASN A 32 -0.14 9.84 -15.33
C ASN A 32 -0.24 8.38 -15.83
N ALA A 33 0.08 7.41 -14.98
CA ALA A 33 -0.03 5.99 -15.33
C ALA A 33 -0.17 5.09 -14.09
N ILE A 34 -0.89 3.98 -14.24
CA ILE A 34 -0.96 2.89 -13.27
C ILE A 34 -0.30 1.67 -13.91
N ILE A 35 0.83 1.23 -13.35
CA ILE A 35 1.68 0.20 -13.95
C ILE A 35 1.73 -1.01 -13.00
N SER A 36 1.32 -2.20 -13.46
CA SER A 36 1.40 -3.44 -12.66
C SER A 36 2.84 -3.77 -12.32
N ILE A 37 3.07 -4.26 -11.11
CA ILE A 37 4.34 -4.85 -10.69
C ILE A 37 4.12 -6.35 -10.54
N ASP A 38 4.67 -7.15 -11.45
CA ASP A 38 4.52 -8.61 -11.41
C ASP A 38 5.74 -9.31 -10.76
N ASP A 39 6.90 -8.63 -10.70
CA ASP A 39 8.09 -9.16 -10.02
C ASP A 39 7.89 -9.12 -8.50
N ARG A 40 7.56 -10.27 -7.93
CA ARG A 40 7.41 -10.45 -6.47
C ARG A 40 8.63 -9.99 -5.68
N ARG A 41 9.84 -10.07 -6.24
CA ARG A 41 11.05 -9.59 -5.57
C ARG A 41 11.06 -8.07 -5.46
N ASP A 42 10.60 -7.36 -6.50
CA ASP A 42 10.44 -5.92 -6.47
C ASP A 42 9.36 -5.51 -5.46
N ILE A 43 8.20 -6.19 -5.47
CA ILE A 43 7.11 -5.95 -4.50
C ILE A 43 7.61 -6.06 -3.06
N ARG A 44 8.28 -7.17 -2.71
CA ARG A 44 8.80 -7.38 -1.33
C ARG A 44 9.78 -6.28 -0.93
N ARG A 45 10.67 -5.86 -1.83
CA ARG A 45 11.64 -4.78 -1.55
C ARG A 45 10.95 -3.46 -1.26
N ARG A 46 9.95 -3.10 -2.05
CA ARG A 46 9.18 -1.86 -1.86
C ARG A 46 8.36 -1.89 -0.58
N LEU A 47 7.69 -3.00 -0.29
CA LEU A 47 6.97 -3.19 0.97
C LEU A 47 7.91 -3.07 2.17
N LEU A 48 9.07 -3.73 2.13
CA LEU A 48 10.11 -3.63 3.17
C LEU A 48 10.58 -2.18 3.38
N ALA A 49 10.72 -1.41 2.30
CA ALA A 49 11.10 0.01 2.38
C ALA A 49 10.02 0.87 3.07
N CYS A 50 8.76 0.42 3.05
CA CYS A 50 7.64 1.09 3.73
C CYS A 50 7.47 0.67 5.20
N VAL A 51 8.24 -0.31 5.70
CA VAL A 51 8.13 -0.78 7.08
C VAL A 51 8.71 0.26 8.04
N VAL A 52 7.86 0.82 8.89
CA VAL A 52 8.29 1.58 10.06
C VAL A 52 8.71 0.59 11.15
N ARG A 53 9.84 0.84 11.80
CA ARG A 53 10.46 -0.04 12.81
C ARG A 53 10.27 0.56 14.22
N PRO A 54 9.11 0.37 14.88
CA PRO A 54 8.85 0.96 16.19
C PRO A 54 9.62 0.25 17.32
N MET A 55 9.74 -1.08 17.26
CA MET A 55 10.52 -1.88 18.22
C MET A 55 11.02 -3.14 17.53
N VAL A 56 12.34 -3.23 17.34
CA VAL A 56 12.96 -4.28 16.53
C VAL A 56 13.32 -5.48 17.42
N THR A 57 12.51 -6.54 17.35
CA THR A 57 12.80 -7.85 17.96
C THR A 57 12.87 -8.93 16.88
N ALA A 58 13.45 -10.09 17.19
CA ALA A 58 13.51 -11.22 16.26
C ALA A 58 12.10 -11.74 15.90
N ASP A 59 11.20 -11.83 16.88
CA ASP A 59 9.80 -12.21 16.64
C ASP A 59 9.06 -11.19 15.75
N TRP A 60 9.29 -9.89 15.99
CA TRP A 60 8.73 -8.84 15.16
C TRP A 60 9.22 -8.93 13.70
N TRP A 61 10.51 -9.23 13.49
CA TRP A 61 11.05 -9.45 12.14
C TRP A 61 10.38 -10.63 11.43
N HIS A 62 10.24 -11.78 12.10
CA HIS A 62 9.58 -12.95 11.50
C HIS A 62 8.16 -12.62 11.06
N LYS A 63 7.33 -12.07 11.97
CA LYS A 63 5.94 -11.70 11.66
C LYS A 63 5.84 -10.66 10.54
N THR A 64 6.75 -9.69 10.52
CA THR A 64 6.78 -8.65 9.48
C THR A 64 7.13 -9.24 8.12
N LEU A 65 8.14 -10.12 8.06
CA LEU A 65 8.54 -10.77 6.82
C LEU A 65 7.45 -11.71 6.29
N ASP A 66 6.81 -12.47 7.17
CA ASP A 66 5.69 -13.35 6.81
C ASP A 66 4.51 -12.55 6.23
N LEU A 67 4.18 -11.40 6.84
CA LEU A 67 3.14 -10.51 6.34
C LEU A 67 3.50 -9.94 4.97
N ILE A 68 4.73 -9.49 4.78
CA ILE A 68 5.21 -8.96 3.49
C ILE A 68 5.16 -10.04 2.40
N GLU A 69 5.52 -11.26 2.73
CA GLU A 69 5.43 -12.38 1.79
C GLU A 69 3.97 -12.70 1.41
N GLN A 70 3.06 -12.69 2.38
CA GLN A 70 1.63 -12.87 2.12
C GLN A 70 1.07 -11.75 1.23
N MET A 71 1.37 -10.48 1.55
CA MET A 71 0.92 -9.33 0.75
C MET A 71 1.48 -9.40 -0.68
N ALA A 72 2.78 -9.69 -0.84
CA ALA A 72 3.40 -9.80 -2.16
C ALA A 72 2.86 -10.96 -3.01
N ARG A 73 2.13 -11.90 -2.42
CA ARG A 73 1.47 -13.01 -3.12
C ARG A 73 0.01 -12.75 -3.42
N GLN A 74 -0.70 -12.04 -2.55
CA GLN A 74 -2.17 -11.98 -2.56
C GLN A 74 -2.71 -10.63 -3.01
N VAL A 75 -1.94 -9.55 -2.87
CA VAL A 75 -2.42 -8.19 -3.11
C VAL A 75 -1.79 -7.64 -4.40
N PRO A 76 -2.60 -7.25 -5.41
CA PRO A 76 -2.12 -6.54 -6.57
C PRO A 76 -1.32 -5.29 -6.19
N CYS A 77 -0.16 -5.10 -6.81
CA CYS A 77 0.73 -3.98 -6.53
C CYS A 77 1.02 -3.19 -7.80
N TYR A 78 0.96 -1.86 -7.70
CA TYR A 78 1.14 -0.96 -8.84
C TYR A 78 2.14 0.15 -8.51
N VAL A 79 2.84 0.64 -9.53
CA VAL A 79 3.42 1.99 -9.49
C VAL A 79 2.38 2.96 -10.01
N MET A 80 2.03 3.96 -9.21
CA MET A 80 1.15 5.06 -9.62
C MET A 80 2.01 6.27 -9.95
N ARG A 81 2.22 6.50 -11.24
CA ARG A 81 2.82 7.73 -11.73
C ARG A 81 1.76 8.82 -11.77
N PHE A 82 2.06 9.96 -11.17
CA PHE A 82 1.12 11.06 -11.10
C PHE A 82 1.77 12.42 -11.32
N ASP A 83 1.05 13.29 -12.01
CA ASP A 83 1.32 14.73 -12.07
C ASP A 83 0.41 15.50 -11.08
N GLN A 84 0.42 16.83 -11.14
CA GLN A 84 -0.41 17.68 -10.26
C GLN A 84 -1.74 18.10 -10.90
N SER A 85 -2.09 17.56 -12.09
CA SER A 85 -3.34 17.90 -12.78
C SER A 85 -4.57 17.25 -12.14
N GLY A 86 -4.37 16.15 -11.41
CA GLY A 86 -5.45 15.33 -10.85
C GLY A 86 -6.05 14.31 -11.83
N ALA A 87 -5.58 14.25 -13.09
CA ALA A 87 -6.12 13.31 -14.08
C ALA A 87 -5.93 11.84 -13.70
N ILE A 88 -4.96 11.52 -12.82
CA ILE A 88 -4.75 10.16 -12.29
C ILE A 88 -5.98 9.57 -11.57
N VAL A 89 -6.90 10.43 -11.08
CA VAL A 89 -8.10 10.01 -10.35
C VAL A 89 -9.01 9.12 -11.22
N ALA A 90 -9.14 9.42 -12.52
CA ALA A 90 -9.95 8.59 -13.42
C ALA A 90 -9.41 7.15 -13.54
N GLY A 91 -8.07 7.00 -13.54
CA GLY A 91 -7.43 5.68 -13.54
C GLY A 91 -7.65 4.90 -12.24
N LEU A 92 -7.70 5.60 -11.10
CA LEU A 92 -7.98 4.98 -9.79
C LEU A 92 -9.42 4.46 -9.70
N VAL A 93 -10.39 5.21 -10.21
CA VAL A 93 -11.80 4.78 -10.26
C VAL A 93 -11.93 3.51 -11.10
N GLY A 94 -11.32 3.50 -12.29
CA GLY A 94 -11.32 2.30 -13.15
C GLY A 94 -10.65 1.07 -12.52
N LEU A 95 -9.66 1.26 -11.64
CA LEU A 95 -9.02 0.17 -10.89
C LEU A 95 -9.97 -0.41 -9.83
N ALA A 96 -10.71 0.46 -9.13
CA ALA A 96 -11.63 0.07 -8.07
C ALA A 96 -12.90 -0.62 -8.58
N ASP A 97 -13.37 -0.27 -9.78
CA ASP A 97 -14.53 -0.91 -10.39
C ASP A 97 -14.23 -2.32 -10.95
N CYS A 98 -12.96 -2.70 -11.10
CA CYS A 98 -12.53 -4.01 -11.63
C CYS A 98 -12.16 -5.02 -10.53
N SER A 99 -12.12 -4.60 -9.26
CA SER A 99 -11.67 -5.40 -8.09
C SER A 99 -12.80 -6.04 -7.31
#